data_AF-A0A5R9IHV7-F1
#
_entry.id   AF-A0A5R9IHV7-F1
#
_cell.length_a   1.000
_cell.length_b   1.000
_cell.length_c   1.000
_cell.angle_alpha   90.00
_cell.angle_beta   90.00
_cell.angle_gamma   90.00
#
_symmetry.space_group_name_H-M   'P 1'
#
loop_
_entity.id
_entity.type
_entity.pdbx_description
1 polymer ?
#
loop_
_entity_poly.entity_id
_entity_poly.type
_entity_poly.pdbx_seq_one_letter_code
_entity_poly.pdbx_strand_id
1 'polypeptide(L)'
;MEVVLVSLAVILIGFMVWKLIQARQYNRFIDWLNQDIKPQLLSMIENELVESRCDLTPNNESHIQATKAFYSAYPIRILEAALAREIIPVEWLNARKHKRFASHMMAAQGQYRVKAN
;
A
#
# COMPACT_ATOMS: atom_id res chain seq x y z
N MET A 1 -14.99 -11.00 44.02
CA MET A 1 -15.11 -11.43 42.61
C MET A 1 -15.61 -10.30 41.72
N GLU A 2 -16.67 -9.57 42.09
CA GLU A 2 -17.26 -8.51 41.26
C GLU A 2 -16.28 -7.40 40.86
N VAL A 3 -15.52 -6.83 41.80
CA VAL A 3 -14.53 -5.77 41.50
C VAL A 3 -13.45 -6.24 40.52
N VAL A 4 -13.04 -7.50 40.62
CA VAL A 4 -12.07 -8.11 39.70
C VAL A 4 -12.66 -8.22 38.30
N LEU A 5 -13.92 -8.67 38.17
CA LEU A 5 -14.61 -8.77 36.89
C LEU A 5 -14.82 -7.41 36.24
N VAL A 6 -15.23 -6.40 37.02
CA VAL A 6 -15.40 -5.02 36.53
C VAL A 6 -14.06 -4.46 36.04
N SER A 7 -12.98 -4.67 36.79
CA SER A 7 -11.64 -4.20 36.40
C SER A 7 -11.15 -4.85 35.10
N LEU A 8 -11.35 -6.16 34.96
CA LEU A 8 -11.02 -6.89 33.73
C LEU A 8 -11.84 -6.39 32.53
N ALA A 9 -13.13 -6.12 32.71
CA ALA A 9 -13.98 -5.58 31.66
C ALA A 9 -13.48 -4.22 31.16
N VAL A 10 -13.11 -3.32 32.07
CA VAL A 10 -12.56 -1.99 31.70
C VAL A 10 -11.24 -2.12 30.93
N ILE A 11 -10.33 -3.00 31.38
CA ILE A 11 -9.06 -3.25 30.69
C ILE A 11 -9.31 -3.79 29.27
N LEU A 12 -10.23 -4.74 29.13
CA LEU A 12 -10.57 -5.33 27.83
C LEU A 12 -11.15 -4.29 26.87
N ILE A 13 -12.07 -3.44 27.36
CA ILE A 13 -12.64 -2.34 26.56
C ILE A 13 -11.54 -1.38 26.11
N GLY A 14 -10.64 -0.97 27.02
CA GLY A 14 -9.50 -0.12 26.68
C GLY A 14 -8.61 -0.73 25.60
N PHE A 15 -8.33 -2.03 25.69
CA PHE A 15 -7.58 -2.76 24.68
C PHE A 15 -8.29 -2.78 23.31
N MET A 16 -9.60 -3.01 23.28
CA MET A 16 -10.38 -3.01 22.04
C MET A 16 -10.41 -1.63 21.38
N VAL A 17 -10.55 -0.55 22.16
CA VAL A 17 -10.46 0.83 21.64
C VAL A 17 -9.09 1.07 21.02
N TRP A 18 -8.01 0.66 21.69
CA TRP A 18 -6.66 0.80 21.17
C TRP A 18 -6.45 0.01 19.86
N LYS A 19 -7.03 -1.19 19.74
CA LYS A 19 -7.02 -1.97 18.50
C LYS A 19 -7.81 -1.27 17.37
N LEU A 20 -8.96 -0.68 17.68
CA LEU A 20 -9.75 0.07 16.71
C LEU A 20 -8.99 1.28 16.16
N ILE A 21 -8.28 2.02 17.03
CA ILE A 21 -7.45 3.15 16.60
C ILE A 21 -6.34 2.68 15.65
N GLN A 22 -5.69 1.56 15.95
CA GLN A 22 -4.67 0.99 15.05
C GLN A 22 -5.24 0.59 13.70
N ALA A 23 -6.41 -0.06 13.66
CA ALA A 23 -7.08 -0.43 12.42
C ALA A 23 -7.43 0.81 11.58
N ARG A 24 -7.97 1.87 12.20
CA ARG A 24 -8.23 3.14 11.52
C ARG A 24 -6.98 3.77 10.93
N GLN A 25 -5.85 3.73 11.63
CA GLN A 25 -4.60 4.25 11.11
C GLN A 25 -4.08 3.43 9.90
N TYR A 26 -4.29 2.11 9.89
CA TYR A 26 -3.96 1.28 8.74
C TYR A 26 -4.88 1.55 7.54
N ASN A 27 -6.18 1.70 7.77
CA ASN A 27 -7.12 2.06 6.70
C ASN A 27 -6.74 3.40 6.07
N ARG A 28 -6.40 4.41 6.87
CA ARG A 28 -5.88 5.69 6.35
C ARG A 28 -4.62 5.55 5.51
N PHE A 29 -3.75 4.58 5.82
CA PHE A 29 -2.58 4.29 4.99
C PHE A 29 -2.98 3.69 3.64
N ILE A 30 -3.97 2.79 3.61
CA ILE A 30 -4.52 2.24 2.37
C ILE A 30 -5.23 3.33 1.55
N ASP A 31 -5.98 4.22 2.20
CA ASP A 31 -6.63 5.35 1.54
C ASP A 31 -5.60 6.28 0.91
N TRP A 32 -4.55 6.65 1.65
CA TRP A 32 -3.41 7.44 1.15
C TRP A 32 -2.74 6.79 -0.07
N LEU A 33 -2.50 5.47 -0.04
CA LEU A 33 -1.95 4.78 -1.22
C LEU A 33 -2.86 4.90 -2.45
N ASN A 34 -4.17 4.76 -2.27
CA ASN A 34 -5.12 4.76 -3.38
C ASN A 34 -5.47 6.17 -3.89
N GLN A 35 -5.49 7.17 -3.02
CA GLN A 35 -5.93 8.52 -3.35
C GLN A 35 -4.75 9.42 -3.73
N ASP A 36 -3.61 9.29 -3.05
CA ASP A 36 -2.48 10.20 -3.24
C ASP A 36 -1.38 9.58 -4.09
N ILE A 37 -1.00 8.33 -3.81
CA ILE A 37 0.15 7.69 -4.48
C ILE A 37 -0.22 7.07 -5.82
N LYS A 38 -1.36 6.40 -5.90
CA LYS A 38 -1.82 5.74 -7.13
C LYS A 38 -1.86 6.70 -8.33
N PRO A 39 -2.43 7.92 -8.26
CA PRO A 39 -2.43 8.82 -9.42
C PRO A 39 -1.02 9.19 -9.88
N GLN A 40 -0.10 9.47 -8.95
CA GLN A 40 1.30 9.78 -9.26
C GLN A 40 1.99 8.60 -9.95
N LEU A 41 1.79 7.40 -9.41
CA LEU A 41 2.32 6.16 -9.99
C LEU A 41 1.80 5.91 -11.41
N LEU A 42 0.50 6.08 -11.63
CA LEU A 42 -0.10 5.83 -12.94
C LEU A 42 0.38 6.84 -13.99
N SER A 43 0.56 8.11 -13.59
CA SER A 43 1.16 9.12 -14.47
C SER A 43 2.62 8.81 -14.79
N MET A 44 3.40 8.41 -13.80
CA MET A 44 4.81 8.05 -14.01
C MET A 44 4.94 6.85 -14.96
N ILE A 45 4.14 5.79 -14.74
CA ILE A 45 4.11 4.60 -15.61
C ILE A 45 3.74 4.96 -17.05
N GLU A 46 2.76 5.84 -17.24
CA GLU A 46 2.39 6.30 -18.58
C GLU A 46 3.55 7.00 -19.28
N ASN A 47 4.20 7.94 -18.59
CA ASN A 47 5.33 8.67 -19.13
C ASN A 47 6.48 7.72 -19.49
N GLU A 48 6.85 6.81 -18.59
CA GLU A 48 7.88 5.79 -18.83
C GLU A 48 7.57 4.95 -20.09
N LEU A 49 6.33 4.51 -20.26
CA LEU A 49 5.92 3.70 -21.42
C LEU A 49 5.90 4.49 -22.72
N VAL A 50 5.49 5.76 -22.66
CA VAL A 50 5.49 6.65 -23.83
C VAL A 50 6.92 7.01 -24.23
N GLU A 51 7.79 7.32 -23.27
CA GLU A 51 9.20 7.65 -23.52
C GLU A 51 10.01 6.45 -24.04
N SER A 52 9.71 5.25 -23.54
CA SER A 52 10.35 4.00 -24.02
C SER A 52 9.69 3.40 -25.26
N ARG A 53 8.79 4.14 -25.92
CA ARG A 53 8.12 3.67 -27.14
C ARG A 53 9.13 3.55 -28.28
N CYS A 54 9.26 2.35 -28.83
CA CYS A 54 10.02 2.08 -30.05
C CYS A 54 9.43 0.88 -30.81
N ASP A 55 10.05 0.49 -31.94
CA ASP A 55 9.56 -0.64 -32.75
C ASP A 55 9.54 -1.98 -32.00
N LEU A 56 10.44 -2.16 -31.00
CA LEU A 56 10.50 -3.36 -30.16
C LEU A 56 9.53 -3.30 -28.97
N THR A 57 9.29 -2.11 -28.42
CA THR A 57 8.37 -1.83 -27.32
C THR A 57 7.32 -0.82 -27.78
N PRO A 58 6.33 -1.26 -28.60
CA PRO A 58 5.40 -0.33 -29.23
C PRO A 58 4.55 0.45 -28.23
N ASN A 59 4.40 -0.07 -26.99
CA ASN A 59 3.72 0.61 -25.87
C ASN A 59 2.47 1.36 -26.32
N ASN A 60 1.63 0.64 -27.07
CA ASN A 60 0.39 1.17 -27.59
C ASN A 60 -0.58 1.44 -26.43
N GLU A 61 -1.68 2.11 -26.73
CA GLU A 61 -2.66 2.49 -25.70
C GLU A 61 -3.16 1.28 -24.91
N SER A 62 -3.40 0.14 -25.57
CA SER A 62 -3.82 -1.09 -24.90
C SER A 62 -2.80 -1.58 -23.89
N HIS A 63 -1.51 -1.52 -24.21
CA HIS A 63 -0.44 -1.91 -23.30
C HIS A 63 -0.33 -0.96 -22.11
N ILE A 64 -0.44 0.35 -22.35
CA ILE A 64 -0.43 1.37 -21.29
C ILE A 64 -1.58 1.13 -20.32
N GLN A 65 -2.80 0.95 -20.82
CA GLN A 65 -3.98 0.70 -19.99
C GLN A 65 -3.88 -0.62 -19.23
N ALA A 66 -3.41 -1.70 -19.87
CA ALA A 66 -3.19 -2.98 -19.19
C ALA A 66 -2.15 -2.87 -18.07
N THR A 67 -1.07 -2.13 -18.29
CA THR A 67 -0.02 -1.91 -17.29
C THR A 67 -0.54 -1.07 -16.11
N LYS A 68 -1.26 0.02 -16.39
CA LYS A 68 -1.93 0.83 -15.37
C LYS A 68 -2.91 -0.01 -14.53
N ALA A 69 -3.72 -0.85 -15.18
CA ALA A 69 -4.64 -1.74 -14.50
C ALA A 69 -3.91 -2.76 -13.62
N PHE A 70 -2.81 -3.35 -14.11
CA PHE A 70 -2.02 -4.32 -13.36
C PHE A 70 -1.47 -3.75 -12.06
N TYR A 71 -0.84 -2.57 -12.11
CA TYR A 71 -0.21 -1.95 -10.95
C TYR A 71 -1.24 -1.37 -9.97
N SER A 72 -2.37 -0.89 -10.46
CA SER A 72 -3.40 -0.29 -9.60
C SER A 72 -4.43 -1.26 -9.02
N ALA A 73 -4.36 -2.54 -9.38
CA ALA A 73 -5.29 -3.57 -8.91
C ALA A 73 -5.20 -3.83 -7.40
N TYR A 74 -4.01 -3.67 -6.79
CA TYR A 74 -3.80 -3.98 -5.37
C TYR A 74 -2.90 -2.94 -4.68
N PRO A 75 -3.22 -2.52 -3.44
CA PRO A 75 -2.40 -1.58 -2.67
C PRO A 75 -0.93 -2.01 -2.52
N ILE A 76 -0.68 -3.31 -2.37
CA ILE A 76 0.70 -3.82 -2.27
C ILE A 76 1.52 -3.53 -3.53
N ARG A 77 0.94 -3.64 -4.73
CA ARG A 77 1.62 -3.32 -5.99
C ARG A 77 1.85 -1.83 -6.14
N ILE A 78 0.89 -1.01 -5.70
CA ILE A 78 1.03 0.44 -5.66
C ILE A 78 2.22 0.82 -4.78
N LEU A 79 2.30 0.26 -3.56
CA LEU A 79 3.42 0.52 -2.66
C LEU A 79 4.76 0.07 -3.26
N GLU A 80 4.86 -1.16 -3.75
CA GLU A 80 6.10 -1.70 -4.30
C GLU A 80 6.59 -0.89 -5.52
N ALA A 81 5.67 -0.59 -6.44
CA ALA A 81 6.01 0.16 -7.64
C ALA A 81 6.33 1.63 -7.34
N ALA A 82 5.66 2.25 -6.36
CA ALA A 82 5.94 3.61 -5.92
C ALA A 82 7.28 3.72 -5.17
N LEU A 83 7.66 2.70 -4.40
CA LEU A 83 9.00 2.63 -3.78
C LEU A 83 10.09 2.43 -4.84
N ALA A 84 9.87 1.53 -5.82
CA ALA A 84 10.84 1.26 -6.87
C ALA A 84 11.09 2.46 -7.81
N ARG A 85 10.11 3.36 -7.92
CA ARG A 85 10.18 4.60 -8.71
C ARG A 85 10.45 5.84 -7.87
N GLU A 86 10.78 5.66 -6.59
CA GLU A 86 11.09 6.74 -5.65
C GLU A 86 9.98 7.80 -5.48
N ILE A 87 8.74 7.48 -5.86
CA ILE A 87 7.54 8.29 -5.58
C ILE A 87 7.30 8.35 -4.06
N ILE A 88 7.54 7.21 -3.40
CA ILE A 88 7.69 7.15 -1.95
C ILE A 88 9.19 7.02 -1.67
N PRO A 89 9.80 7.96 -0.95
CA PRO A 89 11.21 7.86 -0.59
C PRO A 89 11.44 6.66 0.32
N VAL A 90 12.56 5.95 0.16
CA VAL A 90 12.87 4.76 0.97
C VAL A 90 12.95 5.11 2.47
N GLU A 91 13.37 6.33 2.80
CA GLU A 91 13.42 6.87 4.14
C GLU A 91 12.05 6.92 4.82
N TRP A 92 10.95 6.94 4.05
CA TRP A 92 9.60 6.83 4.58
C TRP A 92 9.43 5.56 5.42
N LEU A 93 10.11 4.46 5.07
CA LEU A 93 10.09 3.20 5.82
C LEU A 93 10.89 3.25 7.13
N ASN A 94 11.72 4.27 7.37
CA ASN A 94 12.48 4.42 8.61
C ASN A 94 11.56 4.68 9.82
N ALA A 95 10.39 5.28 9.59
CA ALA A 95 9.41 5.45 10.64
C ALA A 95 8.82 4.09 11.07
N ARG A 96 8.95 3.74 12.36
CA ARG A 96 8.43 2.48 12.95
C ARG A 96 6.97 2.21 12.57
N LYS A 97 6.14 3.25 12.52
CA LYS A 97 4.72 3.16 12.15
C LYS A 97 4.52 2.70 10.70
N HIS A 98 5.28 3.27 9.77
CA HIS A 98 5.22 2.95 8.34
C HIS A 98 5.71 1.54 8.06
N LYS A 99 6.83 1.15 8.69
CA LYS A 99 7.34 -0.23 8.64
C LYS A 99 6.28 -1.23 9.08
N ARG A 100 5.56 -0.95 10.19
CA ARG A 100 4.47 -1.81 10.66
C ARG A 100 3.33 -1.94 9.64
N PHE A 101 2.93 -0.85 8.98
CA PHE A 101 1.89 -0.89 7.95
C PHE A 101 2.33 -1.69 6.73
N ALA A 102 3.57 -1.47 6.26
CA ALA A 102 4.14 -2.23 5.15
C ALA A 102 4.22 -3.72 5.49
N SER A 103 4.75 -4.08 6.67
CA SER A 103 4.80 -5.49 7.11
C SER A 103 3.42 -6.14 7.22
N HIS A 104 2.43 -5.42 7.77
CA HIS A 104 1.06 -5.90 7.84
C HIS A 104 0.48 -6.15 6.44
N MET A 105 0.70 -5.21 5.51
CA MET A 105 0.25 -5.38 4.12
C MET A 105 0.95 -6.53 3.41
N MET A 106 2.25 -6.72 3.63
CA MET A 106 3.01 -7.86 3.09
C MET A 106 2.45 -9.19 3.58
N ALA A 107 2.07 -9.28 4.85
CA ALA A 107 1.42 -10.47 5.39
C ALA A 107 0.01 -10.68 4.81
N ALA A 108 -0.78 -9.61 4.67
CA ALA A 108 -2.17 -9.69 4.24
C ALA A 108 -2.36 -9.85 2.71
N GLN A 109 -1.47 -9.26 1.91
CA GLN A 109 -1.60 -9.16 0.45
C GLN A 109 -0.40 -9.76 -0.29
N GLY A 110 0.49 -10.48 0.40
CA GLY A 110 1.74 -11.02 -0.16
C GLY A 110 1.56 -11.87 -1.41
N GLN A 111 0.42 -12.55 -1.55
CA GLN A 111 0.07 -13.33 -2.74
C GLN A 111 -0.15 -12.50 -4.02
N TYR A 112 -0.42 -11.20 -3.90
CA TYR A 112 -0.69 -10.30 -5.02
C TYR A 112 0.52 -9.49 -5.45
N ARG A 113 1.67 -9.68 -4.80
CA ARG A 113 2.92 -8.98 -5.12
C ARG A 113 3.33 -9.21 -6.58
N VAL A 114 4.16 -8.31 -7.09
CA VAL A 114 4.83 -8.55 -8.36
C VAL A 114 5.82 -9.70 -8.13
N LYS A 115 5.56 -10.87 -8.71
CA LYS A 115 6.51 -11.98 -8.64
C LYS A 115 7.73 -11.58 -9.46
N ALA A 116 8.90 -11.53 -8.83
CA ALA A 116 10.14 -11.53 -9.57
C ALA A 116 10.26 -12.90 -10.23
N ASN A 117 10.34 -12.91 -11.57
CA ASN A 117 10.74 -14.10 -12.33
C ASN A 117 12.25 -14.28 -12.23
#